data_AF-A0A6A4VJE8-F1
#
_entry.id   AF-A0A6A4VJE8-F1
#
_cell.length_a   1.000
_cell.length_b   1.000
_cell.length_c   1.000
_cell.angle_alpha   90.00
_cell.angle_beta   90.00
_cell.angle_gamma   90.00
#
_symmetry.space_group_name_H-M   'P 1'
#
loop_
_entity.id
_entity.type
_entity.pdbx_description
1 polymer ?
#
loop_
_entity_poly.entity_id
_entity_poly.type
_entity_poly.pdbx_seq_one_letter_code
_entity_poly.pdbx_strand_id
1 'polypeptide(L)'
;MLLEALDWAAAAAEPGDAARLLAAQADLLGVMAAGRGGLRSGPAGNAAWQPALQALEHESIGAGVNRLAEVRRDWLGSPDRLIRAARHYERAAQTLVRLSVMRVMDQVELCRADRPQPGVWVTARCPARADIAGGWSDTPPICYEMGGLVVDLAITVDGVKPIGARARRTADPATGVRLKLCGPHGDQVLELTSLDSIRDYTSPAAPGQLLKCALIVTNIISLESDTPLAEQLKQTVGGGLEVETWSRLPQGSGMGASSILAAALVSVLWTVSGSGYSKNDVIHATLVPGAVGLPRAACGRTLPAASRMRPSYCSAPGQERQHRRSPRCEWVPVPSSLPDTLARHCLLRVYGPSAAGQEPPSDGPYRNWYAREAAAGGDLQETGGDGSAGCAPRWLTGTWRAIGKKMSAYNSQKSELDAVGAGRGGAGKSSPRCGLCCSEATIMGAGGGGFLLVLTRQPDQAEAVRAALEALDMPEERLSVHTAGPGPTRAGGHRR
;
A
#
# COMPACT_ATOMS: atom_id res chain seq x y z
N MET A 1 22.69 -8.57 -30.19
CA MET A 1 23.85 -8.48 -29.26
C MET A 1 23.47 -7.98 -27.86
N LEU A 2 23.07 -6.71 -27.63
CA LEU A 2 22.82 -6.23 -26.25
C LEU A 2 21.57 -6.86 -25.59
N LEU A 3 20.43 -6.92 -26.31
CA LEU A 3 19.22 -7.57 -25.77
C LEU A 3 19.44 -9.06 -25.44
N GLU A 4 20.19 -9.77 -26.26
CA GLU A 4 20.53 -11.20 -26.05
C GLU A 4 21.46 -11.39 -24.86
N ALA A 5 22.43 -10.50 -24.67
CA ALA A 5 23.29 -10.52 -23.49
C ALA A 5 22.49 -10.27 -22.20
N LEU A 6 21.51 -9.37 -22.24
CA LEU A 6 20.59 -9.13 -21.13
C LEU A 6 19.67 -10.33 -20.87
N ASP A 7 19.19 -11.02 -21.91
CA ASP A 7 18.40 -12.26 -21.75
C ASP A 7 19.22 -13.33 -21.03
N TRP A 8 20.46 -13.56 -21.49
CA TRP A 8 21.35 -14.55 -20.89
C TRP A 8 21.64 -14.23 -19.42
N ALA A 9 21.93 -12.96 -19.12
CA ALA A 9 22.16 -12.52 -17.75
C ALA A 9 20.90 -12.67 -16.88
N ALA A 10 19.73 -12.28 -17.37
CA ALA A 10 18.47 -12.33 -16.63
C ALA A 10 18.03 -13.78 -16.37
N ALA A 11 18.22 -14.67 -17.34
CA ALA A 11 17.85 -16.08 -17.23
C ALA A 11 18.66 -16.83 -16.14
N ALA A 12 19.89 -16.39 -15.88
CA ALA A 12 20.79 -16.97 -14.88
C ALA A 12 20.78 -16.23 -13.53
N ALA A 13 20.05 -15.12 -13.43
CA ALA A 13 20.07 -14.25 -12.26
C ALA A 13 19.07 -14.68 -11.16
N GLU A 14 19.38 -14.29 -9.93
CA GLU A 14 18.43 -14.36 -8.81
C GLU A 14 17.22 -13.43 -9.04
N PRO A 15 16.05 -13.68 -8.42
CA PRO A 15 14.81 -12.95 -8.73
C PRO A 15 14.91 -11.42 -8.71
N GLY A 16 15.67 -10.85 -7.77
CA GLY A 16 15.86 -9.40 -7.67
C GLY A 16 16.71 -8.83 -8.81
N ASP A 17 17.82 -9.48 -9.13
CA ASP A 17 18.70 -9.06 -10.22
C ASP A 17 18.04 -9.30 -11.58
N ALA A 18 17.31 -10.41 -11.75
CA ALA A 18 16.51 -10.69 -12.94
C ALA A 18 15.42 -9.64 -13.15
N ALA A 19 14.71 -9.21 -12.10
CA ALA A 19 13.71 -8.14 -12.19
C ALA A 19 14.35 -6.82 -12.68
N ARG A 20 15.54 -6.49 -12.16
CA ARG A 20 16.29 -5.31 -12.58
C ARG A 20 16.73 -5.40 -14.04
N LEU A 21 17.25 -6.54 -14.47
CA LEU A 21 17.67 -6.76 -15.85
C LEU A 21 16.49 -6.66 -16.83
N LEU A 22 15.34 -7.22 -16.47
CA LEU A 22 14.10 -7.10 -17.24
C LEU A 22 13.63 -5.63 -17.34
N ALA A 23 13.73 -4.85 -16.27
CA ALA A 23 13.44 -3.42 -16.29
C ALA A 23 14.39 -2.65 -17.21
N ALA A 24 15.69 -2.96 -17.17
CA ALA A 24 16.70 -2.36 -18.07
C ALA A 24 16.44 -2.74 -19.54
N GLN A 25 15.96 -3.96 -19.82
CA GLN A 25 15.53 -4.34 -21.16
C GLN A 25 14.31 -3.54 -21.63
N ALA A 26 13.35 -3.24 -20.74
CA ALA A 26 12.24 -2.36 -21.05
C ALA A 26 12.72 -0.94 -21.39
N ASP A 27 13.71 -0.41 -20.67
CA ASP A 27 14.33 0.88 -20.96
C ASP A 27 15.02 0.89 -22.32
N LEU A 28 15.81 -0.15 -22.62
CA LEU A 28 16.47 -0.30 -23.91
C LEU A 28 15.45 -0.33 -25.06
N LEU A 29 14.34 -1.07 -24.91
CA LEU A 29 13.25 -1.10 -25.89
C LEU A 29 12.61 0.28 -26.08
N GLY A 30 12.43 1.03 -24.98
CA GLY A 30 11.95 2.41 -25.03
C GLY A 30 12.89 3.35 -25.79
N VAL A 31 14.20 3.26 -25.53
CA VAL A 31 15.23 4.03 -26.23
C VAL A 31 15.28 3.67 -27.72
N MET A 32 15.18 2.39 -28.06
CA MET A 32 15.13 1.92 -29.46
C MET A 32 13.95 2.49 -30.25
N ALA A 33 12.84 2.82 -29.57
CA ALA A 33 11.68 3.44 -30.21
C ALA A 33 11.92 4.93 -30.56
N ALA A 34 13.01 5.53 -30.09
CA ALA A 34 13.46 6.90 -30.42
C ALA A 34 12.36 7.97 -30.20
N GLY A 35 11.63 7.87 -29.08
CA GLY A 35 10.54 8.79 -28.73
C GLY A 35 9.25 8.61 -29.55
N ARG A 36 9.15 7.56 -30.37
CA ARG A 36 7.97 7.20 -31.16
C ARG A 36 7.25 5.99 -30.51
N GLY A 37 6.01 5.71 -30.92
CA GLY A 37 5.28 4.53 -30.43
C GLY A 37 4.33 4.76 -29.25
N GLY A 38 4.18 6.01 -28.81
CA GLY A 38 3.19 6.42 -27.80
C GLY A 38 3.69 6.25 -26.36
N LEU A 39 2.74 6.27 -25.41
CA LEU A 39 3.06 6.22 -23.98
C LEU A 39 3.55 4.84 -23.54
N ARG A 40 4.59 4.78 -22.72
CA ARG A 40 5.03 3.51 -22.12
C ARG A 40 4.12 3.07 -20.97
N SER A 41 3.34 3.96 -20.39
CA SER A 41 2.29 3.66 -19.42
C SER A 41 1.04 3.11 -20.10
N GLY A 42 0.82 1.80 -20.00
CA GLY A 42 -0.35 1.15 -20.55
C GLY A 42 -0.43 -0.33 -20.20
N PRO A 43 -1.58 -0.97 -20.44
CA PRO A 43 -1.79 -2.36 -20.06
C PRO A 43 -0.87 -3.31 -20.84
N ALA A 44 -0.29 -4.28 -20.13
CA ALA A 44 0.53 -5.36 -20.67
C ALA A 44 -0.32 -6.65 -20.88
N GLY A 45 -1.47 -6.52 -21.54
CA GLY A 45 -2.49 -7.58 -21.63
C GLY A 45 -2.48 -8.42 -22.91
N ASN A 46 -1.51 -8.26 -23.80
CA ASN A 46 -1.47 -9.01 -25.05
C ASN A 46 -1.28 -10.52 -24.82
N ALA A 47 -2.15 -11.33 -25.43
CA ALA A 47 -2.20 -12.79 -25.26
C ALA A 47 -0.89 -13.50 -25.65
N ALA A 48 -0.13 -12.98 -26.62
CA ALA A 48 1.13 -13.60 -27.05
C ALA A 48 2.19 -13.63 -25.95
N TRP A 49 2.11 -12.72 -24.97
CA TRP A 49 3.07 -12.61 -23.87
C TRP A 49 2.66 -13.42 -22.63
N GLN A 50 1.42 -13.90 -22.56
CA GLN A 50 0.90 -14.63 -21.39
C GLN A 50 1.67 -15.92 -21.09
N PRO A 51 2.04 -16.77 -22.08
CA PRO A 51 2.83 -17.98 -21.81
C PRO A 51 4.19 -17.69 -21.19
N ALA A 52 4.78 -16.53 -21.49
CA ALA A 52 6.06 -16.11 -20.92
C ALA A 52 5.90 -15.65 -19.46
N LEU A 53 4.85 -14.88 -19.15
CA LEU A 53 4.52 -14.49 -17.78
C LEU A 53 4.16 -15.69 -16.90
N GLN A 54 3.40 -16.65 -17.43
CA GLN A 54 3.09 -17.91 -16.72
C GLN A 54 4.34 -18.72 -16.43
N ALA A 55 5.30 -18.80 -17.36
CA ALA A 55 6.57 -19.49 -17.13
C ALA A 55 7.41 -18.82 -16.03
N LEU A 56 7.39 -17.49 -15.92
CA LEU A 56 8.02 -16.78 -14.79
C LEU A 56 7.38 -17.12 -13.44
N GLU A 57 6.08 -17.38 -13.42
CA GLU A 57 5.31 -17.66 -12.20
C GLU A 57 5.38 -19.12 -11.74
N HIS A 58 5.40 -20.06 -12.69
CA HIS A 58 5.19 -21.49 -12.39
C HIS A 58 6.30 -22.42 -12.86
N GLU A 59 7.22 -21.96 -13.72
CA GLU A 59 8.32 -22.78 -14.23
C GLU A 59 9.66 -22.31 -13.64
N SER A 60 10.35 -21.40 -14.33
CA SER A 60 11.63 -20.84 -13.89
C SER A 60 11.87 -19.47 -14.53
N ILE A 61 12.74 -18.67 -13.91
CA ILE A 61 13.16 -17.37 -14.45
C ILE A 61 13.71 -17.56 -15.87
N GLY A 62 14.60 -18.53 -16.08
CA GLY A 62 15.17 -18.81 -17.40
C GLY A 62 14.13 -19.16 -18.45
N ALA A 63 13.15 -20.03 -18.14
CA ALA A 63 12.08 -20.38 -19.07
C ALA A 63 11.23 -19.15 -19.46
N GLY A 64 10.87 -18.33 -18.47
CA GLY A 64 10.13 -17.09 -18.70
C GLY A 64 10.90 -16.07 -19.53
N VAL A 65 12.17 -15.82 -19.22
CA VAL A 65 13.05 -14.90 -19.97
C VAL A 65 13.23 -15.37 -21.41
N ASN A 66 13.45 -16.66 -21.65
CA ASN A 66 13.59 -17.20 -23.00
C ASN A 66 12.31 -17.00 -23.82
N ARG A 67 11.13 -17.30 -23.25
CA ARG A 67 9.84 -17.06 -23.93
C ARG A 67 9.57 -15.57 -24.17
N LEU A 68 9.94 -14.69 -23.24
CA LEU A 68 9.89 -13.24 -23.47
C LEU A 68 10.77 -12.82 -24.64
N ALA A 69 11.97 -13.39 -24.76
CA ALA A 69 12.90 -13.10 -25.84
C ALA A 69 12.38 -13.59 -27.20
N GLU A 70 11.76 -14.78 -27.24
CA GLU A 70 11.12 -15.34 -28.44
C GLU A 70 10.02 -14.42 -28.96
N VAL A 71 9.04 -14.06 -28.12
CA VAL A 71 7.93 -13.18 -28.52
C VAL A 71 8.45 -11.79 -28.92
N ARG A 72 9.46 -11.27 -28.23
CA ARG A 72 10.04 -9.94 -28.52
C ARG A 72 10.60 -9.86 -29.94
N ARG A 73 11.15 -10.93 -30.51
CA ARG A 73 11.76 -10.92 -31.86
C ARG A 73 10.80 -10.38 -32.92
N ASP A 74 9.52 -10.75 -32.84
CA ASP A 74 8.48 -10.33 -33.79
C ASP A 74 7.99 -8.88 -33.58
N TRP A 75 8.46 -8.23 -32.51
CA TRP A 75 8.03 -6.91 -32.05
C TRP A 75 9.11 -5.84 -32.20
N LEU A 76 10.29 -6.18 -32.71
CA LEU A 76 11.39 -5.23 -32.92
C LEU A 76 11.22 -4.35 -34.16
N GLY A 77 10.28 -4.68 -35.06
CA GLY A 77 10.16 -4.06 -36.38
C GLY A 77 9.48 -2.68 -36.43
N SER A 78 8.85 -2.20 -35.36
CA SER A 78 8.20 -0.88 -35.35
C SER A 78 8.23 -0.21 -33.97
N PRO A 79 8.30 1.14 -33.91
CA PRO A 79 8.33 1.85 -32.62
C PRO A 79 7.13 1.59 -31.70
N ASP A 80 5.93 1.42 -32.26
CA ASP A 80 4.73 1.08 -31.48
C ASP A 80 4.84 -0.31 -30.83
N ARG A 81 5.40 -1.29 -31.54
CA ARG A 81 5.63 -2.63 -30.99
C ARG A 81 6.76 -2.63 -29.96
N LEU A 82 7.81 -1.84 -30.17
CA LEU A 82 8.89 -1.66 -29.20
C LEU A 82 8.36 -1.12 -27.85
N ILE A 83 7.56 -0.04 -27.88
CA ILE A 83 6.95 0.52 -26.67
C ILE A 83 6.01 -0.48 -25.99
N ARG A 84 5.22 -1.24 -26.76
CA ARG A 84 4.33 -2.26 -26.19
C ARG A 84 5.12 -3.44 -25.62
N ALA A 85 6.20 -3.87 -26.25
CA ALA A 85 7.10 -4.89 -25.73
C ALA A 85 7.74 -4.42 -24.42
N ALA A 86 8.17 -3.17 -24.32
CA ALA A 86 8.70 -2.58 -23.09
C ALA A 86 7.71 -2.73 -21.90
N ARG A 87 6.41 -2.49 -22.12
CA ARG A 87 5.36 -2.70 -21.10
C ARG A 87 5.31 -4.14 -20.59
N HIS A 88 5.53 -5.12 -21.47
CA HIS A 88 5.55 -6.53 -21.09
C HIS A 88 6.80 -6.91 -20.29
N TYR A 89 7.95 -6.33 -20.60
CA TYR A 89 9.16 -6.49 -19.78
C TYR A 89 9.03 -5.82 -18.42
N GLU A 90 8.38 -4.64 -18.32
CA GLU A 90 8.03 -4.03 -17.03
C GLU A 90 7.10 -4.94 -16.22
N ARG A 91 6.08 -5.52 -16.86
CA ARG A 91 5.18 -6.47 -16.21
C ARG A 91 5.92 -7.73 -15.72
N ALA A 92 6.87 -8.24 -16.50
CA ALA A 92 7.71 -9.37 -16.10
C ALA A 92 8.57 -9.05 -14.87
N ALA A 93 9.20 -7.87 -14.84
CA ALA A 93 9.94 -7.40 -13.67
C ALA A 93 9.02 -7.29 -12.43
N GLN A 94 7.82 -6.71 -12.59
CA GLN A 94 6.82 -6.63 -11.52
C GLN A 94 6.38 -8.01 -11.03
N THR A 95 6.23 -9.00 -11.91
CA THR A 95 5.92 -10.38 -11.55
C THR A 95 7.00 -10.98 -10.64
N LEU A 96 8.29 -10.81 -10.96
CA LEU A 96 9.37 -11.31 -10.12
C LEU A 96 9.45 -10.60 -8.75
N VAL A 97 9.18 -9.29 -8.71
CA VAL A 97 9.04 -8.55 -7.45
C VAL A 97 7.87 -9.08 -6.64
N ARG A 98 6.70 -9.32 -7.27
CA ARG A 98 5.51 -9.89 -6.62
C ARG A 98 5.79 -11.26 -6.00
N LEU A 99 6.43 -12.16 -6.74
CA LEU A 99 6.81 -13.49 -6.24
C LEU A 99 7.78 -13.37 -5.04
N SER A 100 8.69 -12.41 -5.09
CA SER A 100 9.57 -12.11 -3.95
C SER A 100 8.80 -11.63 -2.73
N VAL A 101 7.76 -10.80 -2.92
CA VAL A 101 6.88 -10.37 -1.84
C VAL A 101 6.07 -11.55 -1.29
N MET A 102 5.57 -12.45 -2.14
CA MET A 102 4.77 -13.60 -1.71
C MET A 102 5.51 -14.54 -0.75
N ARG A 103 6.84 -14.65 -0.87
CA ARG A 103 7.69 -15.44 0.06
C ARG A 103 7.67 -14.94 1.51
N VAL A 104 7.15 -13.74 1.79
CA VAL A 104 6.96 -13.30 3.19
C VAL A 104 5.95 -14.17 3.94
N MET A 105 5.07 -14.89 3.22
CA MET A 105 4.12 -15.83 3.83
C MET A 105 4.81 -17.04 4.46
N ASP A 106 6.02 -17.40 4.04
CA ASP A 106 6.81 -18.49 4.63
C ASP A 106 7.22 -18.20 6.08
N GLN A 107 7.02 -16.97 6.55
CA GLN A 107 7.32 -16.50 7.89
C GLN A 107 6.07 -16.38 8.78
N VAL A 108 4.89 -16.65 8.23
CA VAL A 108 3.63 -16.59 8.98
C VAL A 108 3.48 -17.85 9.81
N GLU A 109 3.41 -17.70 11.13
CA GLU A 109 3.27 -18.81 12.07
C GLU A 109 1.91 -18.73 12.77
N LEU A 110 0.95 -19.51 12.27
CA LEU A 110 -0.39 -19.58 12.87
C LEU A 110 -0.45 -20.65 13.95
N CYS A 111 -1.15 -20.35 15.05
CA CYS A 111 -1.51 -21.35 16.05
C CYS A 111 -3.01 -21.66 15.99
N ARG A 112 -3.43 -22.81 16.54
CA ARG A 112 -4.86 -23.12 16.64
C ARG A 112 -5.50 -22.27 17.73
N ALA A 113 -6.67 -21.73 17.42
CA ALA A 113 -7.52 -20.98 18.35
C ALA A 113 -8.98 -21.43 18.22
N ASP A 114 -9.80 -21.12 19.22
CA ASP A 114 -11.22 -21.45 19.18
C ASP A 114 -11.95 -20.63 18.11
N ARG A 115 -12.81 -21.32 17.34
CA ARG A 115 -13.69 -20.65 16.39
C ARG A 115 -14.85 -19.97 17.15
N PRO A 116 -15.14 -18.69 16.89
CA PRO A 116 -16.35 -18.04 17.38
C PRO A 116 -17.61 -18.82 17.01
N GLN A 117 -18.65 -18.79 17.83
CA GLN A 117 -19.93 -19.43 17.49
C GLN A 117 -20.54 -18.83 16.21
N PRO A 118 -21.25 -19.63 15.39
CA PRO A 118 -22.01 -19.10 14.26
C PRO A 118 -22.92 -17.94 14.67
N GLY A 119 -23.01 -16.91 13.83
CA GLY A 119 -23.77 -15.69 14.10
C GLY A 119 -23.00 -14.60 14.87
N VAL A 120 -21.89 -14.93 15.54
CA VAL A 120 -21.10 -13.97 16.32
C VAL A 120 -20.14 -13.17 15.43
N TRP A 121 -20.25 -11.84 15.49
CA TRP A 121 -19.38 -10.93 14.76
C TRP A 121 -18.03 -10.72 15.44
N VAL A 122 -16.95 -10.99 14.71
CA VAL A 122 -15.60 -10.52 15.04
C VAL A 122 -15.34 -9.22 14.31
N THR A 123 -14.90 -8.18 15.02
CA THR A 123 -14.72 -6.83 14.46
C THR A 123 -13.30 -6.30 14.66
N ALA A 124 -12.70 -5.78 13.59
CA ALA A 124 -11.45 -5.02 13.61
C ALA A 124 -11.72 -3.56 13.19
N ARG A 125 -11.29 -2.61 14.04
CA ARG A 125 -11.34 -1.16 13.77
C ARG A 125 -9.94 -0.59 13.80
N CYS A 126 -9.56 0.10 12.73
CA CYS A 126 -8.20 0.57 12.47
C CYS A 126 -8.15 2.10 12.29
N PRO A 127 -7.15 2.78 12.89
CA PRO A 127 -6.87 4.17 12.56
C PRO A 127 -6.38 4.29 11.10
N ALA A 128 -6.43 5.49 10.53
CA ALA A 128 -5.73 5.80 9.29
C ALA A 128 -4.23 6.01 9.57
N ARG A 129 -3.40 6.12 8.51
CA ARG A 129 -1.98 6.46 8.63
C ARG A 129 -1.66 7.80 7.98
N ALA A 130 -0.75 8.54 8.58
CA ALA A 130 -0.08 9.69 7.98
C ALA A 130 1.42 9.44 7.91
N ASP A 131 1.98 9.53 6.71
CA ASP A 131 3.41 9.33 6.48
C ASP A 131 4.14 10.63 6.87
N ILE A 132 5.14 10.54 7.75
CA ILE A 132 5.88 11.71 8.25
C ILE A 132 7.28 11.78 7.66
N ALA A 133 7.89 10.63 7.36
CA ALA A 133 9.19 10.55 6.72
C ALA A 133 9.37 9.21 6.01
N GLY A 134 10.30 9.17 5.06
CA GLY A 134 10.81 7.92 4.50
C GLY A 134 9.97 7.28 3.39
N GLY A 135 8.86 7.90 2.97
CA GLY A 135 7.99 7.29 1.95
C GLY A 135 8.71 6.97 0.65
N TRP A 136 8.27 5.90 0.00
CA TRP A 136 8.93 5.22 -1.13
C TRP A 136 10.12 4.32 -0.75
N SER A 137 10.86 4.61 0.33
CA SER A 137 11.98 3.76 0.73
C SER A 137 11.55 2.35 1.16
N ASP A 138 10.31 2.19 1.65
CA ASP A 138 9.68 0.93 2.09
C ASP A 138 9.11 0.08 0.95
N THR A 139 9.23 0.56 -0.28
CA THR A 139 8.53 0.00 -1.43
C THR A 139 9.46 -0.91 -2.25
N PRO A 140 9.13 -2.19 -2.50
CA PRO A 140 9.92 -3.03 -3.39
C PRO A 140 9.94 -2.46 -4.82
N PRO A 141 11.05 -2.56 -5.58
CA PRO A 141 12.31 -3.23 -5.27
C PRO A 141 13.25 -2.43 -4.37
N ILE A 142 13.01 -1.13 -4.16
CA ILE A 142 13.91 -0.20 -3.47
C ILE A 142 14.31 -0.78 -2.10
N CYS A 143 13.33 -1.11 -1.27
CA CYS A 143 13.59 -1.65 0.08
C CYS A 143 14.33 -3.00 0.08
N TYR A 144 14.29 -3.75 -1.03
CA TYR A 144 14.99 -5.03 -1.15
C TYR A 144 16.46 -4.88 -1.55
N GLU A 145 16.81 -3.75 -2.16
CA GLU A 145 18.16 -3.51 -2.68
C GLU A 145 18.99 -2.64 -1.73
N MET A 146 18.37 -1.61 -1.12
CA MET A 146 19.07 -0.67 -0.23
C MET A 146 18.50 -0.62 1.18
N GLY A 147 17.38 -1.29 1.43
CA GLY A 147 16.64 -1.18 2.69
C GLY A 147 15.69 0.00 2.66
N GLY A 148 14.83 0.09 3.67
CA GLY A 148 13.79 1.10 3.74
C GLY A 148 13.36 1.37 5.16
N LEU A 149 12.98 2.61 5.44
CA LEU A 149 12.47 3.01 6.74
C LEU A 149 11.47 4.15 6.57
N VAL A 150 10.24 3.88 6.98
CA VAL A 150 9.15 4.86 7.03
C VAL A 150 8.78 5.15 8.47
N VAL A 151 8.43 6.39 8.74
CA VAL A 151 7.87 6.79 10.03
C VAL A 151 6.44 7.29 9.81
N ASP A 152 5.50 6.53 10.37
CA ASP A 152 4.07 6.78 10.20
C ASP A 152 3.43 7.14 11.55
N LEU A 153 2.41 8.01 11.46
CA LEU A 153 1.50 8.34 12.56
C LEU A 153 0.18 7.60 12.37
N ALA A 154 -0.27 6.88 13.39
CA ALA A 154 -1.62 6.33 13.42
C ALA A 154 -2.61 7.41 13.88
N ILE A 155 -3.54 7.80 13.01
CA ILE A 155 -4.49 8.89 13.27
C ILE A 155 -5.94 8.42 13.26
N THR A 156 -6.72 8.97 14.18
CA THR A 156 -8.18 8.96 14.06
C THR A 156 -8.61 10.16 13.24
N VAL A 157 -9.72 10.00 12.52
CA VAL A 157 -10.32 11.07 11.73
C VAL A 157 -11.63 11.40 12.40
N ASP A 158 -11.79 12.62 12.89
CA ASP A 158 -12.96 13.06 13.66
C ASP A 158 -13.27 12.15 14.86
N GLY A 159 -12.22 11.81 15.60
CA GLY A 159 -12.30 10.97 16.79
C GLY A 159 -12.60 9.48 16.55
N VAL A 160 -12.80 9.06 15.29
CA VAL A 160 -13.12 7.68 14.95
C VAL A 160 -11.99 6.97 14.21
N LYS A 161 -12.00 5.64 14.31
CA LYS A 161 -11.19 4.75 13.46
C LYS A 161 -11.93 4.55 12.14
N PRO A 162 -11.49 5.19 11.04
CA PRO A 162 -12.33 5.31 9.85
C PRO A 162 -12.40 4.03 9.02
N ILE A 163 -11.49 3.08 9.25
CA ILE A 163 -11.34 1.85 8.46
C ILE A 163 -11.66 0.65 9.36
N GLY A 164 -12.35 -0.35 8.82
CA GLY A 164 -12.49 -1.61 9.52
C GLY A 164 -13.21 -2.69 8.72
N ALA A 165 -13.18 -3.87 9.32
CA ALA A 165 -13.82 -5.06 8.80
C ALA A 165 -14.46 -5.84 9.95
N ARG A 166 -15.52 -6.58 9.65
CA ARG A 166 -16.07 -7.60 10.54
C ARG A 166 -16.43 -8.84 9.76
N ALA A 167 -16.32 -9.99 10.41
CA ALA A 167 -16.71 -11.26 9.82
C ALA A 167 -17.48 -12.11 10.84
N ARG A 168 -18.39 -12.94 10.35
CA ARG A 168 -19.05 -13.97 11.15
C ARG A 168 -19.23 -15.24 10.33
N ARG A 169 -19.25 -16.37 11.03
CA ARG A 169 -19.63 -17.66 10.46
C ARG A 169 -21.16 -17.75 10.36
N THR A 170 -21.67 -18.35 9.29
CA THR A 170 -23.07 -18.80 9.21
C THR A 170 -23.15 -20.29 9.52
N ALA A 171 -24.34 -20.80 9.83
CA ALA A 171 -24.51 -22.23 10.13
C ALA A 171 -24.40 -23.12 8.88
N ASP A 172 -24.85 -22.62 7.74
CA ASP A 172 -24.96 -23.38 6.50
C ASP A 172 -23.85 -23.01 5.50
N PRO A 173 -22.94 -23.94 5.14
CA PRO A 173 -21.92 -23.73 4.10
C PRO A 173 -22.49 -23.41 2.72
N ALA A 174 -23.73 -23.84 2.41
CA ALA A 174 -24.36 -23.59 1.12
C ALA A 174 -24.66 -22.11 0.87
N THR A 175 -24.65 -21.27 1.92
CA THR A 175 -24.78 -19.81 1.76
C THR A 175 -23.56 -19.18 1.08
N GLY A 176 -22.43 -19.91 0.96
CA GLY A 176 -21.21 -19.39 0.37
C GLY A 176 -20.58 -18.27 1.19
N VAL A 177 -19.98 -17.29 0.50
CA VAL A 177 -19.42 -16.09 1.11
C VAL A 177 -20.20 -14.85 0.69
N ARG A 178 -20.79 -14.16 1.66
CA ARG A 178 -21.47 -12.88 1.45
C ARG A 178 -20.55 -11.72 1.83
N LEU A 179 -20.27 -10.84 0.88
CA LEU A 179 -19.42 -9.67 1.08
C LEU A 179 -20.27 -8.40 1.05
N LYS A 180 -20.25 -7.60 2.11
CA LYS A 180 -20.85 -6.27 2.17
C LYS A 180 -19.77 -5.20 2.21
N LEU A 181 -19.68 -4.41 1.15
CA LEU A 181 -18.73 -3.30 1.01
C LEU A 181 -19.47 -2.00 1.31
N CYS A 182 -19.28 -1.44 2.50
CA CYS A 182 -19.88 -0.18 2.90
C CYS A 182 -18.94 0.99 2.53
N GLY A 183 -19.38 1.88 1.66
CA GLY A 183 -18.58 3.02 1.20
C GLY A 183 -19.38 4.33 1.17
N PRO A 184 -18.69 5.47 1.00
CA PRO A 184 -19.34 6.76 0.88
C PRO A 184 -20.24 6.88 -0.35
N HIS A 185 -20.06 6.03 -1.36
CA HIS A 185 -20.86 5.99 -2.59
C HIS A 185 -21.98 4.93 -2.56
N GLY A 186 -22.30 4.39 -1.37
CA GLY A 186 -23.32 3.36 -1.18
C GLY A 186 -22.74 2.01 -0.78
N ASP A 187 -23.64 1.15 -0.29
CA ASP A 187 -23.33 -0.23 0.08
C ASP A 187 -23.42 -1.13 -1.16
N GLN A 188 -22.41 -1.97 -1.40
CA GLN A 188 -22.44 -3.03 -2.40
C GLN A 188 -22.46 -4.40 -1.70
N VAL A 189 -23.30 -5.31 -2.17
CA VAL A 189 -23.33 -6.70 -1.70
C VAL A 189 -22.92 -7.63 -2.83
N LEU A 190 -21.99 -8.54 -2.56
CA LEU A 190 -21.54 -9.58 -3.47
C LEU A 190 -21.77 -10.94 -2.82
N GLU A 191 -22.39 -11.86 -3.55
CA GLU A 191 -22.59 -13.24 -3.12
C GLU A 191 -21.63 -14.13 -3.92
N LEU A 192 -20.72 -14.81 -3.22
CA LEU A 192 -19.73 -15.71 -3.81
C LEU A 192 -20.13 -17.14 -3.52
N THR A 193 -20.65 -17.83 -4.53
CA THR A 193 -21.21 -19.19 -4.42
C THR A 193 -20.40 -20.25 -5.13
N SER A 194 -19.38 -19.86 -5.90
CA SER A 194 -18.48 -20.78 -6.63
C SER A 194 -17.04 -20.28 -6.63
N LEU A 195 -16.08 -21.16 -6.93
CA LEU A 195 -14.68 -20.76 -7.08
C LEU A 195 -14.48 -19.77 -8.25
N ASP A 196 -15.27 -19.89 -9.32
CA ASP A 196 -15.22 -18.96 -10.46
C ASP A 196 -15.52 -17.51 -10.06
N SER A 197 -16.41 -17.31 -9.08
CA SER A 197 -16.74 -15.95 -8.57
C SER A 197 -15.56 -15.25 -7.88
N ILE A 198 -14.48 -15.97 -7.60
CA ILE A 198 -13.28 -15.51 -6.87
C ILE A 198 -12.05 -15.44 -7.80
N ARG A 199 -12.06 -16.10 -8.96
CA ARG A 199 -10.89 -16.22 -9.85
C ARG A 199 -10.33 -14.88 -10.37
N ASP A 200 -11.16 -13.85 -10.41
CA ASP A 200 -10.78 -12.48 -10.77
C ASP A 200 -10.05 -11.71 -9.63
N TYR A 201 -9.65 -12.37 -8.54
CA TYR A 201 -8.95 -11.76 -7.40
C TYR A 201 -7.65 -11.03 -7.77
N THR A 202 -7.08 -11.28 -8.94
CA THR A 202 -5.88 -10.59 -9.44
C THR A 202 -6.18 -9.34 -10.28
N SER A 203 -7.45 -9.09 -10.62
CA SER A 203 -7.88 -7.96 -11.43
C SER A 203 -8.22 -6.75 -10.55
N PRO A 204 -7.46 -5.63 -10.63
CA PRO A 204 -7.73 -4.44 -9.80
C PRO A 204 -9.11 -3.82 -9.99
N ALA A 205 -9.76 -4.08 -11.14
CA ALA A 205 -11.10 -3.60 -11.44
C ALA A 205 -12.22 -4.50 -10.90
N ALA A 206 -11.90 -5.70 -10.39
CA ALA A 206 -12.88 -6.65 -9.90
C ALA A 206 -13.56 -6.15 -8.61
N PRO A 207 -14.91 -6.21 -8.52
CA PRO A 207 -15.62 -5.92 -7.29
C PRO A 207 -15.16 -6.84 -6.15
N GLY A 208 -14.85 -6.24 -5.00
CA GLY A 208 -14.37 -6.98 -3.83
C GLY A 208 -13.01 -7.65 -4.01
N GLN A 209 -12.18 -7.25 -5.00
CA GLN A 209 -10.86 -7.82 -5.28
C GLN A 209 -10.02 -8.03 -4.02
N LEU A 210 -9.94 -7.01 -3.15
CA LEU A 210 -9.15 -7.07 -1.94
C LEU A 210 -9.63 -8.17 -0.97
N LEU A 211 -10.96 -8.33 -0.86
CA LEU A 211 -11.57 -9.35 0.00
C LEU A 211 -11.37 -10.74 -0.59
N LYS A 212 -11.53 -10.90 -1.90
CA LYS A 212 -11.25 -12.15 -2.63
C LYS A 212 -9.81 -12.58 -2.41
N CYS A 213 -8.86 -11.64 -2.52
CA CYS A 213 -7.45 -11.93 -2.24
C CYS A 213 -7.22 -12.28 -0.77
N ALA A 214 -7.87 -11.60 0.18
CA ALA A 214 -7.75 -11.92 1.60
C ALA A 214 -8.27 -13.34 1.94
N LEU A 215 -9.33 -13.82 1.26
CA LEU A 215 -9.82 -15.20 1.43
C LEU A 215 -8.79 -16.25 0.99
N ILE A 216 -8.05 -15.97 -0.08
CA ILE A 216 -6.97 -16.83 -0.60
C ILE A 216 -5.77 -16.78 0.34
N VAL A 217 -5.30 -15.58 0.70
CA VAL A 217 -4.12 -15.40 1.58
C VAL A 217 -4.31 -16.00 2.97
N THR A 218 -5.55 -16.04 3.46
CA THR A 218 -5.87 -16.65 4.75
C THR A 218 -6.08 -18.16 4.68
N ASN A 219 -5.93 -18.78 3.50
CA ASN A 219 -6.19 -20.19 3.23
C ASN A 219 -7.62 -20.63 3.61
N ILE A 220 -8.59 -19.71 3.60
CA ILE A 220 -10.00 -20.07 3.73
C ILE A 220 -10.49 -20.68 2.41
N ILE A 221 -9.92 -20.23 1.29
CA ILE A 221 -10.22 -20.70 -0.06
C ILE A 221 -8.90 -20.96 -0.79
N SER A 222 -8.80 -22.09 -1.49
CA SER A 222 -7.76 -22.42 -2.46
C SER A 222 -8.40 -22.60 -3.84
N LEU A 223 -7.82 -21.95 -4.85
CA LEU A 223 -8.27 -22.05 -6.24
C LEU A 223 -7.60 -23.21 -6.99
N GLU A 224 -6.55 -23.79 -6.40
CA GLU A 224 -5.77 -24.91 -6.90
C GLU A 224 -6.40 -26.26 -6.52
N SER A 225 -7.36 -26.25 -5.60
CA SER A 225 -8.12 -27.45 -5.21
C SER A 225 -9.34 -27.65 -6.10
N ASP A 226 -9.59 -28.91 -6.48
CA ASP A 226 -10.85 -29.33 -7.13
C ASP A 226 -12.05 -29.36 -6.16
N THR A 227 -11.82 -29.08 -4.87
CA THR A 227 -12.87 -29.09 -3.83
C THR A 227 -13.83 -27.92 -4.03
N PRO A 228 -15.16 -28.14 -4.14
CA PRO A 228 -16.14 -27.06 -4.27
C PRO A 228 -16.10 -26.06 -3.11
N LEU A 229 -16.49 -24.81 -3.37
CA LEU A 229 -16.45 -23.71 -2.39
C LEU A 229 -17.14 -24.07 -1.05
N ALA A 230 -18.34 -24.63 -1.11
CA ALA A 230 -19.10 -24.99 0.10
C ALA A 230 -18.35 -26.00 0.99
N GLU A 231 -17.66 -26.97 0.39
CA GLU A 231 -16.87 -27.95 1.14
C GLU A 231 -15.59 -27.33 1.71
N GLN A 232 -14.93 -26.43 0.96
CA GLN A 232 -13.79 -25.68 1.51
C GLN A 232 -14.21 -24.85 2.73
N LEU A 233 -15.33 -24.12 2.65
CA LEU A 233 -15.86 -23.33 3.77
C LEU A 233 -16.25 -24.20 4.97
N LYS A 234 -16.85 -25.36 4.74
CA LYS A 234 -17.14 -26.33 5.80
C LYS A 234 -15.86 -26.82 6.50
N GLN A 235 -14.77 -27.02 5.78
CA GLN A 235 -13.50 -27.45 6.36
C GLN A 235 -12.81 -26.30 7.13
N THR A 236 -12.73 -25.12 6.53
CA THR A 236 -11.93 -23.99 7.04
C THR A 236 -12.66 -23.18 8.10
N VAL A 237 -13.94 -22.86 7.88
CA VAL A 237 -14.76 -22.06 8.80
C VAL A 237 -15.92 -22.85 9.41
N GLY A 238 -16.22 -24.08 8.98
CA GLY A 238 -17.28 -24.90 9.58
C GLY A 238 -18.69 -24.33 9.36
N GLY A 239 -18.95 -23.76 8.18
CA GLY A 239 -20.19 -23.05 7.85
C GLY A 239 -20.01 -22.20 6.60
N GLY A 240 -20.92 -21.27 6.33
CA GLY A 240 -20.69 -20.18 5.38
C GLY A 240 -20.04 -18.98 6.06
N LEU A 241 -19.82 -17.90 5.31
CA LEU A 241 -19.10 -16.73 5.80
C LEU A 241 -19.80 -15.43 5.38
N GLU A 242 -20.00 -14.52 6.34
CA GLU A 242 -20.39 -13.14 6.04
C GLU A 242 -19.25 -12.20 6.44
N VAL A 243 -18.88 -11.31 5.53
CA VAL A 243 -17.85 -10.30 5.74
C VAL A 243 -18.41 -8.93 5.42
N GLU A 244 -18.21 -7.97 6.30
CA GLU A 244 -18.51 -6.56 6.04
C GLU A 244 -17.27 -5.71 6.20
N THR A 245 -17.08 -4.74 5.31
CA THR A 245 -15.97 -3.78 5.34
C THR A 245 -16.49 -2.36 5.26
N TRP A 246 -15.78 -1.41 5.85
CA TRP A 246 -16.06 0.00 5.69
C TRP A 246 -14.78 0.85 5.62
N SER A 247 -14.87 1.95 4.88
CA SER A 247 -13.91 3.04 4.91
C SER A 247 -14.67 4.36 4.87
N ARG A 248 -14.46 5.22 5.88
CA ARG A 248 -14.93 6.63 5.86
C ARG A 248 -14.01 7.54 5.04
N LEU A 249 -12.96 7.00 4.45
CA LEU A 249 -12.01 7.73 3.62
C LEU A 249 -12.33 7.48 2.15
N PRO A 250 -12.27 8.52 1.30
CA PRO A 250 -12.34 8.35 -0.14
C PRO A 250 -11.20 7.45 -0.65
N GLN A 251 -11.48 6.75 -1.75
CA GLN A 251 -10.45 6.02 -2.48
C GLN A 251 -9.38 7.01 -2.98
N GLY A 252 -8.11 6.62 -2.92
CA GLY A 252 -7.01 7.52 -3.27
C GLY A 252 -6.67 8.57 -2.20
N SER A 253 -7.19 8.45 -0.97
CA SER A 253 -6.86 9.37 0.15
C SER A 253 -5.38 9.49 0.50
N GLY A 254 -4.52 8.58 0.05
CA GLY A 254 -3.11 8.51 0.43
C GLY A 254 -2.86 7.99 1.85
N MET A 255 -3.90 7.86 2.68
CA MET A 255 -3.80 7.49 4.10
C MET A 255 -3.80 5.96 4.36
N GLY A 256 -3.36 5.17 3.38
CA GLY A 256 -3.20 3.72 3.53
C GLY A 256 -4.48 2.91 3.69
N ALA A 257 -5.64 3.45 3.30
CA ALA A 257 -6.94 2.81 3.57
C ALA A 257 -7.01 1.35 3.10
N SER A 258 -6.52 1.06 1.89
CA SER A 258 -6.56 -0.30 1.32
C SER A 258 -5.69 -1.31 2.08
N SER A 259 -4.43 -1.02 2.38
CA SER A 259 -3.58 -1.96 3.13
C SER A 259 -4.01 -2.11 4.59
N ILE A 260 -4.51 -1.04 5.22
CA ILE A 260 -5.08 -1.11 6.57
C ILE A 260 -6.35 -1.98 6.58
N LEU A 261 -7.18 -1.87 5.54
CA LEU A 261 -8.36 -2.71 5.38
C LEU A 261 -7.97 -4.18 5.15
N ALA A 262 -6.93 -4.44 4.38
CA ALA A 262 -6.38 -5.79 4.18
C ALA A 262 -5.92 -6.42 5.50
N ALA A 263 -5.20 -5.66 6.34
CA ALA A 263 -4.80 -6.12 7.68
C ALA A 263 -6.02 -6.41 8.57
N ALA A 264 -7.05 -5.57 8.52
CA ALA A 264 -8.30 -5.78 9.24
C ALA A 264 -9.02 -7.05 8.76
N LEU A 265 -9.07 -7.29 7.44
CA LEU A 265 -9.65 -8.48 6.82
C LEU A 265 -8.92 -9.75 7.24
N VAL A 266 -7.60 -9.82 7.03
CA VAL A 266 -6.77 -10.97 7.46
C VAL A 266 -7.00 -11.27 8.94
N SER A 267 -7.01 -10.22 9.77
CA SER A 267 -7.25 -10.36 11.20
C SER A 267 -8.61 -10.99 11.53
N VAL A 268 -9.71 -10.50 10.95
CA VAL A 268 -11.04 -11.05 11.24
C VAL A 268 -11.21 -12.44 10.64
N LEU A 269 -10.68 -12.68 9.43
CA LEU A 269 -10.74 -13.95 8.72
C LEU A 269 -10.01 -15.07 9.48
N TRP A 270 -8.77 -14.84 9.91
CA TRP A 270 -8.05 -15.80 10.76
C TRP A 270 -8.76 -16.04 12.09
N THR A 271 -9.35 -15.01 12.70
CA THR A 271 -10.10 -15.21 13.95
C THR A 271 -11.32 -16.11 13.72
N VAL A 272 -12.09 -15.91 12.64
CA VAL A 272 -13.29 -16.72 12.38
C VAL A 272 -12.96 -18.14 11.89
N SER A 273 -11.80 -18.35 11.25
CA SER A 273 -11.33 -19.68 10.87
C SER A 273 -10.75 -20.50 12.04
N GLY A 274 -10.50 -19.86 13.20
CA GLY A 274 -9.90 -20.51 14.36
C GLY A 274 -8.37 -20.51 14.32
N SER A 275 -7.78 -19.48 13.74
CA SER A 275 -6.33 -19.26 13.68
C SER A 275 -5.95 -18.14 14.65
N GLY A 276 -5.08 -18.45 15.61
CA GLY A 276 -4.35 -17.48 16.41
C GLY A 276 -3.10 -17.01 15.67
N TYR A 277 -2.73 -15.75 15.89
CA TYR A 277 -1.66 -15.08 15.14
C TYR A 277 -1.04 -13.94 15.95
N SER A 278 0.20 -13.60 15.62
CA SER A 278 0.91 -12.43 16.11
C SER A 278 0.64 -11.21 15.23
N LYS A 279 1.10 -10.04 15.69
CA LYS A 279 1.05 -8.81 14.88
C LYS A 279 1.92 -8.90 13.63
N ASN A 280 3.06 -9.60 13.73
CA ASN A 280 3.97 -9.77 12.59
C ASN A 280 3.35 -10.64 11.51
N ASP A 281 2.60 -11.68 11.88
CA ASP A 281 1.88 -12.52 10.92
C ASP A 281 0.89 -11.69 10.08
N VAL A 282 0.14 -10.80 10.73
CA VAL A 282 -0.77 -9.88 10.02
C VAL A 282 0.00 -8.92 9.12
N ILE A 283 1.17 -8.41 9.56
CA ILE A 283 2.04 -7.57 8.73
C ILE A 283 2.43 -8.30 7.45
N HIS A 284 2.98 -9.51 7.60
CA HIS A 284 3.44 -10.32 6.47
C HIS A 284 2.28 -10.67 5.52
N ALA A 285 1.16 -11.14 6.05
CA ALA A 285 0.00 -11.47 5.23
C ALA A 285 -0.62 -10.26 4.52
N THR A 286 -0.53 -9.06 5.09
CA THR A 286 -1.04 -7.82 4.46
C THR A 286 -0.25 -7.43 3.21
N LEU A 287 1.02 -7.83 3.11
CA LEU A 287 1.85 -7.52 1.95
C LEU A 287 1.38 -8.23 0.67
N VAL A 288 0.72 -9.39 0.78
CA VAL A 288 0.34 -10.20 -0.40
C VAL A 288 -0.88 -9.66 -1.14
N PRO A 289 -2.03 -9.38 -0.48
CA PRO A 289 -3.14 -8.65 -1.11
C PRO A 289 -2.69 -7.30 -1.62
N GLY A 290 -1.70 -6.74 -0.95
CA GLY A 290 -1.02 -5.57 -1.41
C GLY A 290 -0.25 -5.75 -2.72
N ALA A 291 0.60 -6.76 -2.86
CA ALA A 291 1.43 -6.92 -4.06
C ALA A 291 0.62 -7.05 -5.38
N VAL A 292 -0.67 -7.39 -5.29
CA VAL A 292 -1.60 -7.41 -6.43
C VAL A 292 -2.06 -6.00 -6.87
N GLY A 293 -1.88 -4.97 -6.03
CA GLY A 293 -2.22 -3.56 -6.30
C GLY A 293 -1.30 -2.51 -5.69
N LEU A 294 -0.06 -2.86 -5.33
CA LEU A 294 0.99 -2.09 -4.63
C LEU A 294 0.51 -1.14 -3.49
N PRO A 295 0.50 -1.60 -2.23
CA PRO A 295 0.42 -0.77 -1.06
C PRO A 295 1.51 -1.04 -0.02
N ARG A 296 1.82 0.04 0.69
CA ARG A 296 2.71 0.16 1.83
C ARG A 296 2.11 -0.53 3.06
N ALA A 297 2.91 -1.30 3.77
CA ALA A 297 2.47 -2.10 4.92
C ALA A 297 1.97 -1.19 6.05
N ALA A 298 0.76 -1.45 6.54
CA ALA A 298 0.23 -0.76 7.72
C ALA A 298 -0.33 -1.75 8.74
N CYS A 299 0.38 -1.80 9.87
CA CYS A 299 0.14 -2.44 11.17
C CYS A 299 -1.23 -2.34 11.84
N GLY A 300 -2.34 -2.82 11.29
CA GLY A 300 -3.66 -2.68 11.92
C GLY A 300 -4.07 -3.82 12.89
N ARG A 301 -3.86 -3.66 14.21
CA ARG A 301 -4.83 -4.15 15.23
C ARG A 301 -4.79 -3.32 16.52
N THR A 302 -5.95 -3.27 17.17
CA THR A 302 -6.41 -2.32 18.21
C THR A 302 -5.96 -2.65 19.64
N LEU A 303 -5.64 -1.62 20.47
CA LEU A 303 -5.79 -1.44 21.96
C LEU A 303 -4.57 -0.69 22.59
N PRO A 304 -4.70 0.00 23.74
CA PRO A 304 -5.45 1.24 24.01
C PRO A 304 -4.56 2.50 23.96
N ALA A 305 -5.23 3.66 23.94
CA ALA A 305 -4.76 4.99 24.37
C ALA A 305 -3.66 5.70 23.57
N ALA A 306 -3.94 6.99 23.35
CA ALA A 306 -3.08 8.02 22.80
C ALA A 306 -1.62 7.88 23.25
N SER A 307 -0.71 7.68 22.28
CA SER A 307 0.65 8.25 22.29
C SER A 307 1.66 7.65 21.31
N ARG A 308 1.25 6.98 20.23
CA ARG A 308 2.19 6.02 19.62
C ARG A 308 2.41 6.24 18.13
N MET A 309 3.64 6.64 17.77
CA MET A 309 4.16 6.66 16.40
C MET A 309 4.79 5.31 16.06
N ARG A 310 4.57 4.83 14.84
CA ARG A 310 5.14 3.57 14.36
C ARG A 310 6.14 3.85 13.25
N PRO A 311 7.45 3.76 13.50
CA PRO A 311 8.35 3.39 12.42
C PRO A 311 8.02 1.98 11.94
N SER A 312 7.88 1.84 10.62
CA SER A 312 7.96 0.54 9.97
C SER A 312 9.25 0.55 9.15
N TYR A 313 10.14 -0.40 9.39
CA TYR A 313 11.36 -0.52 8.61
C TYR A 313 11.41 -1.87 7.90
N CYS A 314 11.85 -1.82 6.65
CA CYS A 314 12.29 -2.98 5.90
C CYS A 314 13.81 -2.97 5.94
N SER A 315 14.41 -3.72 6.87
CA SER A 315 15.87 -3.85 6.89
C SER A 315 16.34 -4.52 5.59
N ALA A 316 17.23 -3.87 4.84
CA ALA A 316 18.15 -4.62 3.98
C ALA A 316 19.36 -5.01 4.82
N PRO A 317 19.87 -6.24 4.67
CA PRO A 317 21.08 -6.63 5.36
C PRO A 317 22.26 -5.82 4.80
N GLY A 318 23.07 -5.26 5.71
CA GLY A 318 24.46 -5.00 5.41
C GLY A 318 25.12 -6.34 5.08
N GLN A 319 25.60 -6.49 3.85
CA GLN A 319 26.43 -7.59 3.33
C GLN A 319 26.04 -9.07 3.53
N GLU A 320 25.08 -9.43 4.39
CA GLU A 320 24.60 -10.80 4.51
C GLU A 320 23.49 -11.06 3.50
N ARG A 321 23.90 -11.55 2.32
CA ARG A 321 23.03 -12.04 1.24
C ARG A 321 22.21 -13.30 1.60
N GLN A 322 21.69 -13.43 2.82
CA GLN A 322 20.97 -14.63 3.27
C GLN A 322 19.48 -14.38 3.61
N HIS A 323 18.66 -14.66 2.59
CA HIS A 323 17.38 -15.39 2.64
C HIS A 323 16.15 -14.98 3.46
N ARG A 324 16.09 -13.92 4.28
CA ARG A 324 14.81 -13.52 4.89
C ARG A 324 14.57 -12.01 4.87
N ARG A 325 13.82 -11.56 3.86
CA ARG A 325 13.27 -10.19 3.78
C ARG A 325 12.06 -10.11 4.70
N SER A 326 12.17 -9.38 5.81
CA SER A 326 11.12 -9.30 6.82
C SER A 326 10.90 -7.85 7.23
N PRO A 327 9.71 -7.25 6.96
CA PRO A 327 9.37 -5.98 7.58
C PRO A 327 9.39 -6.12 9.11
N ARG A 328 9.98 -5.15 9.79
CA ARG A 328 9.93 -5.04 11.24
C ARG A 328 9.23 -3.73 11.59
N CYS A 329 8.37 -3.80 12.59
CA CYS A 329 7.63 -2.66 13.08
C CYS A 329 7.97 -2.44 14.55
N GLU A 330 8.45 -1.25 14.87
CA GLU A 330 8.75 -0.85 16.23
C GLU A 330 7.89 0.33 16.64
N TRP A 331 7.72 0.51 17.94
CA TRP A 331 7.06 1.70 18.46
C TRP A 331 8.12 2.67 18.92
N VAL A 332 8.04 3.92 18.46
CA VAL A 332 8.92 4.97 18.99
C VAL A 332 8.26 5.57 20.22
N PRO A 333 8.95 5.56 21.38
CA PRO A 333 8.47 6.30 22.54
C PRO A 333 8.49 7.80 22.21
N VAL A 334 7.40 8.48 22.53
CA VAL A 334 7.26 9.93 22.35
C VAL A 334 6.87 10.57 23.69
N PRO A 335 7.13 11.88 23.88
CA PRO A 335 6.68 12.58 25.08
C PRO A 335 5.16 12.43 25.27
N SER A 336 4.72 12.21 26.51
CA SER A 336 3.30 11.97 26.83
C SER A 336 2.37 13.10 26.41
N SER A 337 2.87 14.33 26.33
CA SER A 337 2.12 15.53 25.90
C SER A 337 2.05 15.72 24.39
N LEU A 338 2.93 15.09 23.61
CA LEU A 338 3.00 15.26 22.17
C LEU A 338 1.71 14.85 21.43
N PRO A 339 1.02 13.75 21.78
CA PRO A 339 -0.19 13.31 21.07
C PRO A 339 -1.33 14.33 21.21
N ASP A 340 -1.55 14.83 22.41
CA ASP A 340 -2.57 15.85 22.67
C ASP A 340 -2.20 17.18 21.98
N THR A 341 -0.90 17.50 21.96
CA THR A 341 -0.41 18.66 21.21
C THR A 341 -0.67 18.49 19.71
N LEU A 342 -0.31 17.35 19.12
CA LEU A 342 -0.59 17.06 17.71
C LEU A 342 -2.10 17.05 17.45
N ALA A 343 -2.93 16.52 18.33
CA ALA A 343 -4.39 16.52 18.16
C ALA A 343 -4.98 17.92 17.98
N ARG A 344 -4.43 18.89 18.72
CA ARG A 344 -4.90 20.27 18.71
C ARG A 344 -4.31 21.08 17.55
N HIS A 345 -3.20 20.63 16.97
CA HIS A 345 -2.50 21.32 15.90
C HIS A 345 -2.66 20.67 14.51
N CYS A 346 -3.01 19.39 14.43
CA CYS A 346 -3.10 18.62 13.19
C CYS A 346 -4.52 18.64 12.61
N LEU A 347 -4.63 19.11 11.37
CA LEU A 347 -5.85 19.04 10.58
C LEU A 347 -5.60 18.26 9.30
N LEU A 348 -6.61 17.51 8.86
CA LEU A 348 -6.64 16.87 7.56
C LEU A 348 -7.51 17.69 6.61
N ARG A 349 -6.94 18.13 5.50
CA ARG A 349 -7.66 18.83 4.45
C ARG A 349 -7.80 17.92 3.23
N VAL A 350 -9.03 17.71 2.74
CA VAL A 350 -9.22 17.02 1.45
C VAL A 350 -8.72 17.92 0.33
N TYR A 351 -7.90 17.34 -0.54
CA TYR A 351 -7.23 17.99 -1.66
C TYR A 351 -7.59 17.23 -2.95
N GLY A 352 -8.85 17.39 -3.39
CA GLY A 352 -9.37 16.89 -4.67
C GLY A 352 -9.24 15.37 -4.93
N PRO A 353 -9.94 14.84 -5.95
CA PRO A 353 -9.72 13.46 -6.37
C PRO A 353 -8.32 13.32 -6.97
N SER A 354 -7.61 12.23 -6.63
CA SER A 354 -6.48 11.77 -7.45
C SER A 354 -7.01 11.52 -8.86
N ALA A 355 -6.47 12.22 -9.86
CA ALA A 355 -7.00 12.18 -11.22
C ALA A 355 -7.04 10.75 -11.77
N ALA A 356 -8.23 10.19 -11.94
CA ALA A 356 -8.44 8.92 -12.61
C ALA A 356 -8.05 9.05 -14.09
N GLY A 357 -7.22 8.13 -14.59
CA GLY A 357 -6.93 7.99 -16.02
C GLY A 357 -5.61 8.58 -16.53
N GLN A 358 -4.74 9.10 -15.68
CA GLN A 358 -3.35 9.43 -16.04
C GLN A 358 -2.37 8.49 -15.32
N GLU A 359 -1.10 8.45 -15.76
CA GLU A 359 -0.05 7.58 -15.20
C GLU A 359 -0.23 7.35 -13.70
N PRO A 360 -0.33 6.08 -13.23
CA PRO A 360 -0.46 5.83 -11.81
C PRO A 360 0.72 6.50 -11.10
N PRO A 361 0.51 7.21 -9.97
CA PRO A 361 1.56 7.89 -9.21
C PRO A 361 2.74 7.00 -8.79
N SER A 362 2.64 5.69 -9.03
CA SER A 362 3.61 4.66 -8.67
C SER A 362 4.62 4.30 -9.76
N ASP A 363 4.51 4.70 -11.03
CA ASP A 363 5.45 4.17 -12.04
C ASP A 363 6.74 5.00 -12.16
N GLY A 364 6.68 6.32 -11.89
CA GLY A 364 7.81 7.24 -12.00
C GLY A 364 8.99 6.87 -11.09
N PRO A 365 8.80 6.82 -9.76
CA PRO A 365 9.88 6.48 -8.82
C PRO A 365 10.52 5.11 -9.08
N TYR A 366 9.73 4.12 -9.54
CA TYR A 366 10.26 2.79 -9.87
C TYR A 366 11.12 2.80 -11.13
N ARG A 367 10.68 3.51 -12.16
CA ARG A 367 11.46 3.68 -13.40
C ARG A 367 12.74 4.45 -13.10
N ASN A 368 12.68 5.53 -12.34
CA ASN A 368 13.86 6.32 -11.97
C ASN A 368 14.86 5.49 -11.14
N TRP A 369 14.34 4.64 -10.24
CA TRP A 369 15.17 3.70 -9.48
C TRP A 369 15.90 2.71 -10.38
N TYR A 370 15.17 2.03 -11.29
CA TYR A 370 15.77 1.08 -12.22
C TYR A 370 16.73 1.74 -13.22
N ALA A 371 16.43 2.96 -13.65
CA ALA A 371 17.26 3.75 -14.55
C ALA A 371 18.53 4.33 -13.89
N ARG A 372 18.68 4.19 -12.57
CA ARG A 372 19.80 4.76 -11.78
C ARG A 372 19.95 6.26 -11.98
N GLU A 373 18.85 6.99 -12.07
CA GLU A 373 18.91 8.45 -12.10
C GLU A 373 19.58 8.94 -10.81
N ALA A 374 20.70 9.67 -10.96
CA ALA A 374 21.54 10.07 -9.83
C ALA A 374 20.77 10.89 -8.78
N ALA A 375 19.81 11.71 -9.21
CA ALA A 375 18.90 12.45 -8.36
C ALA A 375 18.03 11.50 -7.51
N ALA A 376 17.32 10.56 -8.15
CA ALA A 376 16.44 9.62 -7.44
C ALA A 376 17.18 8.75 -6.42
N GLY A 377 18.41 8.32 -6.72
CA GLY A 377 19.24 7.54 -5.80
C GLY A 377 19.70 8.34 -4.58
N GLY A 378 20.15 9.59 -4.78
CA GLY A 378 20.54 10.50 -3.70
C GLY A 378 19.37 10.87 -2.81
N ASP A 379 18.24 11.26 -3.42
CA ASP A 379 17.03 11.69 -2.71
C ASP A 379 16.42 10.55 -1.88
N LEU A 380 16.42 9.30 -2.37
CA LEU A 380 15.96 8.13 -1.59
C LEU A 380 16.91 7.78 -0.45
N GLN A 381 18.22 7.96 -0.65
CA GLN A 381 19.23 7.71 0.39
C GLN A 381 19.18 8.78 1.49
N GLU A 382 18.89 10.03 1.15
CA GLU A 382 18.59 11.10 2.12
C GLU A 382 17.25 10.88 2.82
N THR A 383 16.19 10.56 2.07
CA THR A 383 14.85 10.26 2.60
C THR A 383 14.87 9.06 3.57
N GLY A 384 15.67 8.02 3.26
CA GLY A 384 15.91 6.88 4.16
C GLY A 384 16.92 7.19 5.28
N GLY A 385 17.89 8.07 5.04
CA GLY A 385 18.94 8.48 5.99
C GLY A 385 18.41 9.34 7.14
N ASP A 386 17.49 10.27 6.85
CA ASP A 386 16.73 11.02 7.86
C ASP A 386 15.82 10.12 8.70
N GLY A 387 15.37 9.01 8.09
CA GLY A 387 14.61 7.96 8.74
C GLY A 387 15.43 7.03 9.63
N SER A 388 16.75 6.90 9.41
CA SER A 388 17.63 5.89 10.03
C SER A 388 17.40 5.68 11.54
N ALA A 389 17.55 4.43 12.00
CA ALA A 389 17.20 3.99 13.36
C ALA A 389 17.85 4.81 14.50
N GLY A 390 18.95 5.53 14.24
CA GLY A 390 19.58 6.44 15.20
C GLY A 390 18.96 7.85 15.24
N CYS A 391 18.32 8.29 14.16
CA CYS A 391 17.68 9.60 14.04
C CYS A 391 16.21 9.56 14.46
N ALA A 392 15.44 8.51 14.12
CA ALA A 392 14.00 8.38 14.39
C ALA A 392 13.55 8.77 15.83
N PRO A 393 14.23 8.33 16.90
CA PRO A 393 13.85 8.70 18.27
C PRO A 393 14.14 10.18 18.59
N ARG A 394 15.23 10.72 18.04
CA ARG A 394 15.82 12.01 18.45
C ARG A 394 15.05 13.23 17.95
N TRP A 395 14.29 13.11 16.86
CA TRP A 395 13.44 14.20 16.37
C TRP A 395 12.01 14.14 16.89
N LEU A 396 11.53 12.96 17.29
CA LEU A 396 10.22 12.79 17.93
C LEU A 396 10.21 13.24 19.40
N THR A 397 11.39 13.44 20.00
CA THR A 397 11.57 14.15 21.26
C THR A 397 11.60 15.68 21.10
N GLY A 398 11.50 16.20 19.87
CA GLY A 398 11.47 17.63 19.58
C GLY A 398 10.10 18.27 19.82
N THR A 399 10.03 19.60 19.70
CA THR A 399 8.74 20.33 19.73
C THR A 399 7.89 19.99 18.50
N TRP A 400 6.56 20.13 18.58
CA TRP A 400 5.67 19.92 17.43
C TRP A 400 6.05 20.77 16.21
N ARG A 401 6.65 21.95 16.42
CA ARG A 401 7.20 22.81 15.36
C ARG A 401 8.38 22.16 14.63
N ALA A 402 9.25 21.46 15.35
CA ALA A 402 10.37 20.73 14.75
C ALA A 402 9.87 19.56 13.88
N ILE A 403 8.82 18.87 14.33
CA ILE A 403 8.13 17.84 13.54
C ILE A 403 7.56 18.46 12.25
N GLY A 404 6.92 19.62 12.35
CA GLY A 404 6.38 20.32 11.19
C GLY A 404 7.43 20.70 10.14
N LYS A 405 8.57 21.25 10.56
CA LYS A 405 9.67 21.58 9.63
C LYS A 405 10.16 20.34 8.88
N LYS A 406 10.26 19.21 9.58
CA LYS A 406 10.63 17.93 8.96
C LYS A 406 9.58 17.42 8.01
N MET A 407 8.29 17.55 8.34
CA MET A 407 7.20 17.18 7.43
C MET A 407 7.25 17.99 6.14
N SER A 408 7.58 19.29 6.22
CA SER A 408 7.74 20.12 5.03
C SER A 408 9.00 19.76 4.23
N ALA A 409 10.12 19.48 4.90
CA ALA A 409 11.34 19.00 4.22
C ALA A 409 11.08 17.68 3.49
N TYR A 410 10.42 16.72 4.16
CA TYR A 410 9.98 15.46 3.58
C TYR A 410 9.02 15.68 2.39
N ASN A 411 8.10 16.65 2.48
CA ASN A 411 7.20 16.96 1.37
C ASN A 411 7.95 17.51 0.15
N SER A 412 9.01 18.31 0.35
CA SER A 412 9.89 18.78 -0.73
C SER A 412 10.65 17.61 -1.37
N GLN A 413 11.31 16.77 -0.55
CA GLN A 413 12.02 15.57 -1.02
C GLN A 413 11.10 14.64 -1.83
N LYS A 414 9.90 14.38 -1.32
CA LYS A 414 8.89 13.57 -2.01
C LYS A 414 8.44 14.19 -3.33
N SER A 415 8.37 15.52 -3.42
CA SER A 415 8.00 16.22 -4.65
C SER A 415 9.10 16.17 -5.70
N GLU A 416 10.36 16.05 -5.29
CA GLU A 416 11.50 15.85 -6.19
C GLU A 416 11.52 14.40 -6.73
N LEU A 417 11.24 13.42 -5.87
CA LEU A 417 11.14 12.00 -6.24
C LEU A 417 9.98 11.69 -7.20
N ASP A 418 8.86 12.40 -7.10
CA ASP A 418 7.70 12.28 -7.99
C ASP A 418 7.25 13.66 -8.51
N ALA A 419 8.13 14.31 -9.28
CA ALA A 419 7.87 15.63 -9.87
C ALA A 419 6.58 15.68 -10.72
N VAL A 420 6.24 14.57 -11.37
CA VAL A 420 5.02 14.43 -12.18
C VAL A 420 3.77 14.37 -11.30
N GLY A 421 3.78 13.63 -10.19
CA GLY A 421 2.69 13.59 -9.22
C GLY A 421 2.55 14.89 -8.42
N ALA A 422 3.66 15.57 -8.11
CA ALA A 422 3.68 16.86 -7.42
C ALA A 422 3.07 17.99 -8.25
N GLY A 423 3.36 18.04 -9.55
CA GLY A 423 2.83 19.08 -10.46
C GLY A 423 1.33 18.97 -10.75
N ARG A 424 0.77 17.75 -10.70
CA ARG A 424 -0.67 17.48 -10.96
C ARG A 424 -1.58 17.97 -9.84
N GLY A 425 -1.06 18.03 -8.63
CA GLY A 425 -1.81 18.32 -7.43
C GLY A 425 -1.81 19.79 -7.04
N GLY A 426 -1.73 20.77 -7.96
CA GLY A 426 -2.07 22.20 -7.77
C GLY A 426 -1.67 22.92 -6.47
N ALA A 427 -0.79 22.35 -5.65
CA ALA A 427 -0.61 22.72 -4.25
C ALA A 427 -0.01 24.11 -4.11
N GLY A 428 0.80 24.51 -5.10
CA GLY A 428 1.38 25.85 -5.22
C GLY A 428 0.35 26.99 -5.31
N LYS A 429 -0.90 26.72 -5.74
CA LYS A 429 -1.92 27.78 -5.92
C LYS A 429 -2.77 28.06 -4.68
N SER A 430 -2.78 27.18 -3.66
CA SER A 430 -3.63 27.32 -2.46
C SER A 430 -2.90 27.78 -1.19
N SER A 431 -1.59 28.04 -1.30
CA SER A 431 -0.69 28.38 -0.19
C SER A 431 -0.91 29.75 0.48
N PRO A 432 -1.16 30.87 -0.24
CA PRO A 432 -0.95 32.19 0.38
C PRO A 432 -1.97 32.59 1.45
N ARG A 433 -3.23 32.16 1.39
CA ARG A 433 -4.27 32.53 2.39
C ARG A 433 -4.35 31.57 3.59
N CYS A 434 -4.15 30.26 3.38
CA CYS A 434 -3.99 29.30 4.49
C CYS A 434 -2.70 29.57 5.30
N GLY A 435 -1.70 30.19 4.66
CA GLY A 435 -0.45 30.61 5.30
C GLY A 435 -0.61 31.59 6.47
N LEU A 436 -1.82 32.06 6.82
CA LEU A 436 -2.09 32.85 8.03
C LEU A 436 -2.35 31.99 9.28
N CYS A 437 -2.95 30.81 9.13
CA CYS A 437 -3.26 29.91 10.26
C CYS A 437 -2.38 28.65 10.29
N CYS A 438 -1.79 28.28 9.16
CA CYS A 438 -0.99 27.07 9.03
C CYS A 438 0.51 27.38 9.08
N SER A 439 1.28 26.56 9.79
CA SER A 439 2.74 26.65 9.82
C SER A 439 3.38 25.79 8.74
N GLU A 440 2.94 24.55 8.60
CA GLU A 440 3.61 23.52 7.79
C GLU A 440 2.55 22.54 7.24
N ALA A 441 2.84 21.86 6.13
CA ALA A 441 1.94 20.87 5.55
C ALA A 441 2.68 19.78 4.78
N THR A 442 2.07 18.61 4.64
CA THR A 442 2.59 17.51 3.81
C THR A 442 1.46 16.73 3.14
N ILE A 443 1.68 16.34 1.88
CA ILE A 443 0.72 15.57 1.08
C ILE A 443 0.81 14.10 1.51
N MET A 444 -0.33 13.49 1.84
CA MET A 444 -0.41 12.10 2.26
C MET A 444 -0.11 11.11 1.11
N GLY A 445 0.45 9.95 1.44
CA GLY A 445 0.58 8.81 0.52
C GLY A 445 1.64 8.97 -0.55
N ALA A 446 1.32 8.60 -1.80
CA ALA A 446 2.24 8.68 -2.95
C ALA A 446 2.29 10.09 -3.57
N GLY A 447 1.21 10.86 -3.51
CA GLY A 447 1.08 12.17 -4.19
C GLY A 447 -0.11 12.22 -5.14
N GLY A 448 -0.31 13.36 -5.83
CA GLY A 448 -1.29 13.51 -6.90
C GLY A 448 -2.76 13.72 -6.51
N GLY A 449 -3.09 13.85 -5.21
CA GLY A 449 -4.45 14.12 -4.71
C GLY A 449 -4.68 13.59 -3.29
N GLY A 450 -5.92 13.64 -2.79
CA GLY A 450 -6.30 12.96 -1.55
C GLY A 450 -6.35 13.87 -0.33
N PHE A 451 -5.45 13.70 0.64
CA PHE A 451 -5.39 14.52 1.86
C PHE A 451 -4.07 15.26 2.01
N LEU A 452 -4.16 16.48 2.52
CA LEU A 452 -3.05 17.27 3.05
C LEU A 452 -3.12 17.24 4.58
N LEU A 453 -2.05 16.81 5.24
CA LEU A 453 -1.90 16.97 6.68
C LEU A 453 -1.31 18.35 6.95
N VAL A 454 -2.01 19.14 7.74
CA VAL A 454 -1.71 20.55 8.01
C VAL A 454 -1.44 20.73 9.49
N LEU A 455 -0.38 21.46 9.82
CA LEU A 455 -0.10 21.91 11.18
C LEU A 455 -0.49 23.38 11.35
N THR A 456 -1.29 23.68 12.35
CA THR A 456 -1.73 25.03 12.68
C THR A 456 -0.76 25.72 13.63
N ARG A 457 -0.67 27.05 13.56
CA ARG A 457 0.25 27.84 14.40
C ARG A 457 -0.18 27.87 15.87
N GLN A 458 -1.49 27.95 16.10
CA GLN A 458 -2.11 27.89 17.42
C GLN A 458 -2.94 26.60 17.53
N PRO A 459 -3.16 26.09 18.74
CA PRO A 459 -4.05 24.95 18.95
C PRO A 459 -5.50 25.30 18.58
N ASP A 460 -6.26 24.27 18.22
CA ASP A 460 -7.71 24.29 18.03
C ASP A 460 -8.21 25.26 16.94
N GLN A 461 -7.39 25.49 15.89
CA GLN A 461 -7.71 26.41 14.80
C GLN A 461 -8.57 25.79 13.67
N ALA A 462 -9.28 24.69 13.93
CA ALA A 462 -10.09 24.00 12.91
C ALA A 462 -11.11 24.94 12.25
N GLU A 463 -11.87 25.71 13.04
CA GLU A 463 -12.89 26.64 12.53
C GLU A 463 -12.27 27.82 11.76
N ALA A 464 -11.15 28.35 12.26
CA ALA A 464 -10.44 29.43 11.57
C ALA A 464 -9.93 29.00 10.20
N VAL A 465 -9.44 27.75 10.09
CA VAL A 465 -9.02 27.17 8.81
C VAL A 465 -10.21 26.91 7.90
N ARG A 466 -11.35 26.41 8.41
CA ARG A 466 -12.58 26.25 7.60
C ARG A 466 -13.06 27.58 7.04
N ALA A 467 -13.21 28.61 7.88
CA ALA A 467 -13.64 29.94 7.44
C ALA A 467 -12.69 30.54 6.39
N ALA A 468 -11.37 30.34 6.54
CA ALA A 468 -10.39 30.78 5.56
C ALA A 468 -10.49 30.02 4.23
N LEU A 469 -10.94 28.77 4.24
CA LEU A 469 -11.14 27.94 3.05
C LEU A 469 -12.46 28.27 2.33
N GLU A 470 -13.55 28.51 3.07
CA GLU A 470 -14.83 28.97 2.51
C GLU A 470 -14.67 30.29 1.74
N ALA A 471 -13.82 31.18 2.26
CA ALA A 471 -13.49 32.45 1.59
C ALA A 471 -12.66 32.30 0.28
N LEU A 472 -12.29 31.09 -0.13
CA LEU A 472 -11.53 30.82 -1.37
C LEU A 472 -12.42 30.52 -2.58
N ASP A 473 -13.75 30.50 -2.46
CA ASP A 473 -14.71 30.25 -3.56
C ASP A 473 -14.33 29.03 -4.43
N MET A 474 -13.95 27.94 -3.76
CA MET A 474 -13.67 26.64 -4.38
C MET A 474 -14.87 25.71 -4.15
N PRO A 475 -15.16 24.76 -5.05
CA PRO A 475 -16.32 23.87 -4.90
C PRO A 475 -16.22 23.05 -3.59
N GLU A 476 -17.33 22.97 -2.85
CA GLU A 476 -17.44 22.36 -1.50
C GLU A 476 -16.86 20.94 -1.44
N GLU A 477 -16.99 20.14 -2.51
CA GLU A 477 -16.45 18.78 -2.61
C GLU A 477 -14.91 18.71 -2.50
N ARG A 478 -14.21 19.84 -2.59
CA ARG A 478 -12.74 19.95 -2.51
C ARG A 478 -12.24 20.56 -1.21
N LEU A 479 -13.13 20.86 -0.25
CA LEU A 479 -12.80 21.60 0.96
C LEU A 479 -13.48 21.00 2.19
N SER A 480 -12.97 19.87 2.68
CA SER A 480 -13.33 19.38 4.02
C SER A 480 -12.12 19.43 4.95
N VAL A 481 -12.37 19.87 6.19
CA VAL A 481 -11.38 19.92 7.27
C VAL A 481 -11.80 18.94 8.34
N HIS A 482 -10.97 17.93 8.56
CA HIS A 482 -11.17 16.91 9.57
C HIS A 482 -10.14 17.08 10.68
N THR A 483 -10.54 16.74 11.89
CA THR A 483 -9.62 16.69 13.03
C THR A 483 -8.80 15.41 12.98
N ALA A 484 -7.49 15.53 13.16
CA ALA A 484 -6.58 14.39 13.23
C ALA A 484 -6.13 14.21 14.68
N GLY A 485 -6.71 13.24 15.37
CA GLY A 485 -6.43 12.99 16.79
C GLY A 485 -5.73 11.65 17.03
N PRO A 486 -4.93 11.52 18.11
CA PRO A 486 -4.64 10.22 18.67
C PRO A 486 -5.97 9.61 19.16
N GLY A 487 -6.21 8.32 18.89
CA GLY A 487 -7.52 7.73 19.21
C GLY A 487 -7.92 7.87 20.69
N PRO A 488 -9.22 7.85 21.01
CA PRO A 488 -9.73 8.26 22.32
C PRO A 488 -9.07 7.53 23.49
N THR A 489 -8.65 8.29 24.49
CA THR A 489 -8.24 7.82 25.82
C THR A 489 -9.49 7.56 26.65
N ARG A 490 -9.82 6.30 26.93
CA ARG A 490 -10.80 6.00 27.98
C ARG A 490 -10.12 6.22 29.33
N ALA A 491 -10.56 7.24 30.05
CA ALA A 491 -10.35 7.35 31.48
C ALA A 491 -11.08 6.21 32.21
N GLY A 492 -10.38 5.55 33.13
CA GLY A 492 -10.99 4.89 34.29
C GLY A 492 -11.72 3.55 34.09
N GLY A 493 -11.11 2.49 34.65
CA GLY A 493 -11.84 1.47 35.42
C GLY A 493 -12.36 0.25 34.68
N HIS A 494 -11.58 -0.83 34.67
CA HIS A 494 -12.15 -2.17 34.85
C HIS A 494 -11.49 -2.83 36.07
N ARG A 495 -12.27 -2.93 37.14
CA ARG A 495 -12.08 -3.95 38.18
C ARG A 495 -12.47 -5.29 37.58
N ARG A 496 -11.54 -6.23 37.74
CA ARG A 496 -11.62 -7.71 37.73
C ARG A 496 -12.29 -8.37 36.53
#